data_AF-A0A533UQI1-F1
#
_entry.id   AF-A0A533UQI1-F1
#
_cell.length_a   1.000
_cell.length_b   1.000
_cell.length_c   1.000
_cell.angle_alpha   90.00
_cell.angle_beta   90.00
_cell.angle_gamma   90.00
#
_symmetry.space_group_name_H-M   'P 1'
#
loop_
_entity.id
_entity.type
_entity.pdbx_description
1 polymer ?
#
loop_
_entity_poly.entity_id
_entity_poly.type
_entity_poly.pdbx_seq_one_letter_code
_entity_poly.pdbx_strand_id
1 'polypeptide(L)'
;MAQPVTESNIIIPFGSSDQESHQNFSPVSIKIDNGLHDVVRWINLDNVTNTLVGDPPISSGPILPNQTWALTFYIPGEYHYSSKEHPWMSGTISVWVGRPSYSSVPENITTITLTPGQVMGPIIVKSINHDNVTGIYFPGFDNYAHTFSLQVGQNFTTWWCQGVFVTLEKISDKNATFFVKNTWKSCPICLSSNTLIDTPHGNHDVKELKVGMPVWTLDKSGHKESAIIVKTAKKMVPANSAMIQITLDDGRKLLASPAHPTTDGRLLGEISVGDILDGSPVKRVELLSYNENYTYDILPSGPTGFYWANGILVGSTLN
;
A
#
# COMPACT_ATOMS: atom_id res chain seq x y z
N MET A 1 -5.43 22.64 0.12
CA MET A 1 -5.65 22.83 -1.34
C MET A 1 -5.94 21.44 -1.88
N ALA A 2 -7.15 21.19 -2.42
CA ALA A 2 -7.48 19.87 -2.96
C ALA A 2 -6.57 19.58 -4.17
N GLN A 3 -6.00 18.38 -4.25
CA GLN A 3 -5.25 17.98 -5.43
C GLN A 3 -6.19 17.95 -6.64
N PRO A 4 -5.73 18.37 -7.84
CA PRO A 4 -6.56 18.34 -9.04
C PRO A 4 -6.94 16.89 -9.38
N VAL A 5 -8.21 16.66 -9.68
CA VAL A 5 -8.71 15.37 -10.17
C VAL A 5 -8.11 15.12 -11.55
N THR A 6 -7.45 13.99 -11.74
CA THR A 6 -6.95 13.56 -13.06
C THR A 6 -8.11 12.94 -13.84
N GLU A 7 -8.65 13.65 -14.82
CA GLU A 7 -9.69 13.12 -15.70
C GLU A 7 -9.09 12.18 -16.75
N SER A 8 -9.63 10.96 -16.86
CA SER A 8 -9.21 9.97 -17.86
C SER A 8 -10.35 9.72 -18.86
N ASN A 9 -10.11 10.01 -20.14
CA ASN A 9 -11.12 9.86 -21.19
C ASN A 9 -10.88 8.60 -22.02
N ILE A 10 -11.97 7.91 -22.36
CA ILE A 10 -12.04 6.77 -23.26
C ILE A 10 -13.00 7.16 -24.39
N ILE A 11 -12.51 7.06 -25.63
CA ILE A 11 -13.28 7.37 -26.81
C ILE A 11 -13.88 6.08 -27.37
N ILE A 12 -15.15 6.13 -27.76
CA ILE A 12 -15.80 5.15 -28.63
C ILE A 12 -15.71 5.75 -30.05
N PRO A 13 -14.74 5.31 -30.88
CA PRO A 13 -14.45 5.98 -32.15
C PRO A 13 -15.57 5.84 -33.18
N PHE A 14 -15.62 6.75 -34.15
CA PHE A 14 -16.55 6.65 -35.26
C PHE A 14 -16.31 5.37 -36.10
N GLY A 15 -17.37 4.60 -36.35
CA GLY A 15 -17.30 3.34 -37.09
C GLY A 15 -16.77 2.15 -36.27
N SER A 16 -16.58 2.31 -34.96
CA SER A 16 -16.16 1.21 -34.07
C SER A 16 -17.27 0.16 -33.85
N SER A 17 -18.52 0.53 -34.12
CA SER A 17 -19.65 -0.39 -34.22
C SER A 17 -19.59 -1.34 -35.43
N ASP A 18 -18.65 -1.17 -36.35
CA ASP A 18 -18.38 -2.14 -37.43
C ASP A 18 -17.16 -3.00 -37.05
N GLN A 19 -17.36 -4.31 -36.96
CA GLN A 19 -16.31 -5.27 -36.60
C GLN A 19 -15.15 -5.28 -37.61
N GLU A 20 -15.43 -5.02 -38.90
CA GLU A 20 -14.44 -5.01 -39.97
C GLU A 20 -13.57 -3.74 -39.94
N SER A 21 -13.96 -2.71 -39.17
CA SER A 21 -13.13 -1.52 -38.98
C SER A 21 -11.85 -1.81 -38.17
N HIS A 22 -11.83 -2.93 -37.44
CA HIS A 22 -10.78 -3.30 -36.47
C HIS A 22 -10.52 -2.23 -35.40
N GLN A 23 -11.46 -1.30 -35.19
CA GLN A 23 -11.40 -0.30 -34.13
C GLN A 23 -11.91 -0.86 -32.81
N ASN A 24 -11.49 -0.23 -31.71
CA ASN A 24 -11.89 -0.56 -30.35
C ASN A 24 -11.99 0.73 -29.51
N PHE A 25 -12.30 0.64 -28.22
CA PHE A 25 -12.17 1.75 -27.29
C PHE A 25 -10.77 2.36 -27.36
N SER A 26 -10.66 3.69 -27.28
CA SER A 26 -9.38 4.39 -27.37
C SER A 26 -9.18 5.31 -26.17
N PRO A 27 -8.23 5.02 -25.26
CA PRO A 27 -7.40 3.80 -25.23
C PRO A 27 -8.20 2.55 -24.81
N VAL A 28 -7.71 1.36 -25.18
CA VAL A 28 -8.29 0.07 -24.76
C VAL A 28 -8.02 -0.24 -23.29
N SER A 29 -6.95 0.32 -22.72
CA SER A 29 -6.63 0.18 -21.32
C SER A 29 -6.22 1.52 -20.70
N ILE A 30 -6.69 1.75 -19.48
CA ILE A 30 -6.29 2.91 -18.67
C ILE A 30 -5.81 2.41 -17.31
N LYS A 31 -4.70 3.00 -16.85
CA LYS A 31 -4.23 2.89 -15.47
C LYS A 31 -4.58 4.18 -14.74
N ILE A 32 -5.28 4.05 -13.63
CA ILE A 32 -5.64 5.18 -12.75
C ILE A 32 -4.80 5.04 -11.49
N ASP A 33 -3.84 5.94 -11.31
CA ASP A 33 -2.99 5.99 -10.12
C ASP A 33 -3.60 7.00 -9.12
N ASN A 34 -3.72 6.64 -7.83
CA ASN A 34 -4.34 7.43 -6.75
C ASN A 34 -5.89 7.50 -6.75
N GLY A 35 -6.54 6.50 -7.36
CA GLY A 35 -7.98 6.45 -7.68
C GLY A 35 -8.99 6.45 -6.52
N LEU A 36 -8.97 7.46 -5.65
CA LEU A 36 -10.05 7.68 -4.68
C LEU A 36 -11.13 8.63 -5.23
N HIS A 37 -10.80 9.43 -6.26
CA HIS A 37 -11.72 10.43 -6.84
C HIS A 37 -11.62 10.57 -8.36
N ASP A 38 -10.84 9.72 -9.04
CA ASP A 38 -10.65 9.86 -10.47
C ASP A 38 -11.88 9.37 -11.25
N VAL A 39 -12.30 10.22 -12.18
CA VAL A 39 -13.48 9.98 -13.02
C VAL A 39 -12.99 9.50 -14.38
N VAL A 40 -13.44 8.31 -14.77
CA VAL A 40 -13.29 7.84 -16.16
C VAL A 40 -14.51 8.24 -16.94
N ARG A 41 -14.30 8.84 -18.12
CA ARG A 41 -15.38 9.26 -19.01
C ARG A 41 -15.30 8.51 -20.33
N TRP A 42 -16.41 7.92 -20.75
CA TRP A 42 -16.59 7.32 -22.07
C TRP A 42 -17.35 8.29 -22.94
N ILE A 43 -16.75 8.69 -24.06
CA ILE A 43 -17.33 9.66 -25.00
C ILE A 43 -17.70 8.92 -26.29
N ASN A 44 -18.98 8.92 -26.64
CA ASN A 44 -19.44 8.29 -27.87
C ASN A 44 -19.29 9.22 -29.08
N LEU A 45 -18.26 9.01 -29.90
CA LEU A 45 -18.09 9.70 -31.17
C LEU A 45 -18.58 8.87 -32.37
N ASP A 46 -19.08 7.66 -32.11
CA ASP A 46 -19.78 6.87 -33.10
C ASP A 46 -21.19 7.41 -33.37
N ASN A 47 -21.73 7.10 -34.53
CA ASN A 47 -23.12 7.39 -34.88
C ASN A 47 -24.08 6.28 -34.40
N VAL A 48 -23.55 5.21 -33.80
CA VAL A 48 -24.31 4.12 -33.18
C VAL A 48 -24.26 4.22 -31.66
N THR A 49 -25.41 4.00 -31.01
CA THR A 49 -25.51 3.93 -29.55
C THR A 49 -24.66 2.79 -28.99
N ASN A 50 -23.98 3.04 -27.87
CA ASN A 50 -23.17 2.03 -27.17
C ASN A 50 -23.64 1.85 -25.73
N THR A 51 -23.71 0.61 -25.24
CA THR A 51 -23.94 0.31 -23.81
C THR A 51 -22.75 -0.44 -23.24
N LEU A 52 -22.14 0.08 -22.17
CA LEU A 52 -21.04 -0.59 -21.47
C LEU A 52 -21.57 -1.59 -20.44
N VAL A 53 -21.04 -2.80 -20.48
CA VAL A 53 -21.27 -3.87 -19.50
C VAL A 53 -19.94 -4.51 -19.11
N GLY A 54 -19.78 -4.84 -17.83
CA GLY A 54 -18.53 -5.42 -17.35
C GLY A 54 -18.54 -5.74 -15.85
N ASP A 55 -17.34 -5.81 -15.28
CA ASP A 55 -17.14 -5.99 -13.86
C ASP A 55 -17.83 -4.88 -13.06
N PRO A 56 -18.57 -5.18 -11.98
CA PRO A 56 -19.22 -4.16 -11.16
C PRO A 56 -18.20 -3.12 -10.66
N PRO A 57 -18.47 -1.80 -10.81
CA PRO A 57 -19.78 -1.19 -11.04
C PRO A 57 -20.09 -0.81 -12.50
N ILE A 58 -19.38 -1.34 -13.49
CA ILE A 58 -19.53 -0.92 -14.90
C ILE A 58 -20.86 -1.39 -15.48
N SER A 59 -21.80 -0.44 -15.58
CA SER A 59 -23.09 -0.59 -16.26
C SER A 59 -23.61 0.80 -16.63
N SER A 60 -23.39 1.22 -17.88
CA SER A 60 -23.62 2.63 -18.26
C SER A 60 -25.06 2.97 -18.62
N GLY A 61 -25.85 1.98 -19.04
CA GLY A 61 -27.02 2.23 -19.89
C GLY A 61 -26.62 2.81 -21.26
N PRO A 62 -27.59 3.22 -22.10
CA PRO A 62 -27.31 3.68 -23.45
C PRO A 62 -26.53 5.00 -23.47
N ILE A 63 -25.37 5.00 -24.13
CA ILE A 63 -24.57 6.18 -24.46
C ILE A 63 -24.87 6.54 -25.91
N LEU A 64 -25.76 7.50 -26.13
CA LEU A 64 -26.15 7.95 -27.48
C LEU A 64 -24.98 8.64 -28.21
N PRO A 65 -25.03 8.78 -29.54
CA PRO A 65 -24.05 9.56 -30.30
C PRO A 65 -23.82 10.95 -29.71
N ASN A 66 -22.56 11.37 -29.62
CA ASN A 66 -22.08 12.61 -29.01
C ASN A 66 -22.44 12.79 -27.52
N GLN A 67 -22.81 11.72 -26.81
CA GLN A 67 -23.01 11.75 -25.36
C GLN A 67 -21.82 11.13 -24.62
N THR A 68 -21.77 11.44 -23.33
CA THR A 68 -20.72 10.97 -22.43
C THR A 68 -21.35 10.25 -21.23
N TRP A 69 -20.76 9.13 -20.85
CA TRP A 69 -21.01 8.50 -19.55
C TRP A 69 -19.76 8.59 -18.69
N ALA A 70 -19.93 8.72 -17.38
CA ALA A 70 -18.82 8.88 -16.45
C ALA A 70 -19.01 7.96 -15.24
N LEU A 71 -17.90 7.38 -14.78
CA LEU A 71 -17.87 6.53 -13.59
C LEU A 71 -16.65 6.89 -12.76
N THR A 72 -16.88 7.07 -11.46
CA THR A 72 -15.81 7.17 -10.47
C THR A 72 -15.52 5.78 -9.92
N PHE A 73 -14.25 5.38 -9.95
CA PHE A 73 -13.80 4.14 -9.32
C PHE A 73 -13.34 4.43 -7.89
N TYR A 74 -13.77 3.60 -6.95
CA TYR A 74 -13.45 3.73 -5.52
C TYR A 74 -12.71 2.52 -4.95
N ILE A 75 -12.61 1.46 -5.74
CA ILE A 75 -12.06 0.17 -5.33
C ILE A 75 -10.88 -0.08 -6.30
N PRO A 76 -9.66 -0.29 -5.78
CA PRO A 76 -8.57 -0.74 -6.64
C PRO A 76 -8.81 -2.16 -7.13
N GLY A 77 -8.31 -2.44 -8.32
CA GLY A 77 -8.50 -3.69 -9.00
C GLY A 77 -8.48 -3.51 -10.51
N GLU A 78 -8.54 -4.63 -11.22
CA GLU A 78 -8.73 -4.63 -12.66
C GLU A 78 -10.19 -4.85 -12.99
N TYR A 79 -10.75 -3.95 -13.79
CA TYR A 79 -12.12 -3.99 -14.26
C TYR A 79 -12.13 -4.22 -15.76
N HIS A 80 -12.69 -5.35 -16.17
CA HIS A 80 -12.91 -5.69 -17.57
C HIS A 80 -14.30 -5.25 -17.98
N TYR A 81 -14.42 -4.67 -19.16
CA TYR A 81 -15.69 -4.27 -19.72
C TYR A 81 -15.71 -4.41 -21.23
N SER A 82 -16.92 -4.38 -21.78
CA SER A 82 -17.18 -4.49 -23.21
C SER A 82 -18.42 -3.71 -23.62
N SER A 83 -18.61 -3.49 -24.91
CA SER A 83 -19.88 -3.03 -25.44
C SER A 83 -20.87 -4.19 -25.48
N LYS A 84 -22.10 -3.96 -25.02
CA LYS A 84 -23.19 -4.95 -25.02
C LYS A 84 -23.62 -5.30 -26.44
N GLU A 85 -23.73 -4.30 -27.31
CA GLU A 85 -24.18 -4.45 -28.70
C GLU A 85 -23.02 -4.85 -29.63
N HIS A 86 -21.79 -4.50 -29.26
CA HIS A 86 -20.57 -4.71 -30.07
C HIS A 86 -19.47 -5.44 -29.27
N PRO A 87 -19.62 -6.74 -28.95
CA PRO A 87 -18.76 -7.43 -27.97
C PRO A 87 -17.27 -7.54 -28.34
N TRP A 88 -16.88 -7.28 -29.60
CA TRP A 88 -15.48 -7.18 -30.00
C TRP A 88 -14.79 -5.93 -29.45
N MET A 89 -15.56 -4.92 -29.06
CA MET A 89 -15.05 -3.77 -28.33
C MET A 89 -14.94 -4.13 -26.85
N SER A 90 -13.71 -4.19 -26.34
CA SER A 90 -13.39 -4.55 -24.96
C SER A 90 -12.25 -3.69 -24.42
N GLY A 91 -12.29 -3.43 -23.12
CA GLY A 91 -11.28 -2.64 -22.45
C GLY A 91 -11.07 -3.02 -20.99
N THR A 92 -9.98 -2.50 -20.43
CA THR A 92 -9.58 -2.76 -19.05
C THR A 92 -9.28 -1.45 -18.31
N ILE A 93 -9.85 -1.27 -17.13
CA ILE A 93 -9.46 -0.21 -16.20
C ILE A 93 -8.67 -0.84 -15.06
N SER A 94 -7.39 -0.48 -14.93
CA SER A 94 -6.57 -0.87 -13.79
C SER A 94 -6.55 0.28 -12.78
N VAL A 95 -7.33 0.15 -11.71
CA VAL A 95 -7.41 1.13 -10.63
C VAL A 95 -6.37 0.78 -9.58
N TRP A 96 -5.38 1.64 -9.43
CA TRP A 96 -4.36 1.54 -8.40
C TRP A 96 -4.56 2.67 -7.40
N VAL A 97 -4.66 2.32 -6.12
CA VAL A 97 -4.41 3.30 -5.06
C VAL A 97 -2.91 3.23 -4.83
N GLY A 98 -2.20 4.36 -4.97
CA GLY A 98 -0.94 4.50 -4.27
C GLY A 98 -1.21 4.18 -2.80
N ARG A 99 -0.35 3.38 -2.16
CA ARG A 99 -0.53 2.95 -0.76
C ARG A 99 -1.04 4.15 0.06
N PRO A 100 -2.23 4.08 0.69
CA PRO A 100 -2.69 5.18 1.53
C PRO A 100 -1.61 5.44 2.56
N SER A 101 -1.05 6.64 2.57
CA SER A 101 -0.02 6.95 3.55
C SER A 101 -0.63 6.81 4.93
N TYR A 102 -0.09 5.88 5.72
CA TYR A 102 -0.50 5.72 7.11
C TYR A 102 -0.22 6.96 7.95
N SER A 103 0.65 7.86 7.48
CA SER A 103 0.85 9.19 8.06
C SER A 103 -0.40 10.07 8.02
N SER A 104 -1.43 9.71 7.24
CA SER A 104 -2.72 10.41 7.19
C SER A 104 -3.67 10.05 8.34
N VAL A 105 -3.39 8.97 9.08
CA VAL A 105 -4.14 8.62 10.30
C VAL A 105 -3.60 9.47 11.45
N PRO A 106 -4.43 10.25 12.15
CA PRO A 106 -3.99 10.99 13.32
C PRO A 106 -3.29 10.08 14.34
N GLU A 107 -2.19 10.55 14.94
CA GLU A 107 -1.43 9.79 15.94
C GLU A 107 -2.24 9.45 17.21
N ASN A 108 -3.36 10.16 17.43
CA ASN A 108 -4.19 10.07 18.62
C ASN A 108 -5.46 9.26 18.39
N ILE A 109 -6.03 8.78 19.50
CA ILE A 109 -7.39 8.26 19.52
C ILE A 109 -8.35 9.35 19.04
N THR A 110 -9.08 9.09 17.95
CA THR A 110 -10.03 10.05 17.38
C THR A 110 -11.29 9.37 16.90
N THR A 111 -12.41 10.07 17.00
CA THR A 111 -13.68 9.69 16.36
C THR A 111 -13.79 10.39 15.01
N ILE A 112 -14.07 9.63 13.96
CA ILE A 112 -14.17 10.13 12.58
C ILE A 112 -15.52 9.71 11.98
N THR A 113 -16.18 10.62 11.26
CA THR A 113 -17.46 10.35 10.60
C THR A 113 -17.25 10.30 9.09
N LEU A 114 -17.65 9.20 8.46
CA LEU A 114 -17.49 8.94 7.04
C LEU A 114 -18.84 8.65 6.36
N THR A 115 -18.94 9.07 5.10
CA THR A 115 -20.00 8.68 4.15
C THR A 115 -19.45 7.68 3.12
N PRO A 116 -20.31 7.00 2.33
CA PRO A 116 -19.83 6.14 1.26
C PRO A 116 -18.88 6.87 0.30
N GLY A 117 -17.79 6.22 -0.07
CA GLY A 117 -16.71 6.75 -0.92
C GLY A 117 -15.65 7.58 -0.17
N GLN A 118 -15.86 7.93 1.09
CA GLN A 118 -14.85 8.63 1.89
C GLN A 118 -13.81 7.67 2.48
N VAL A 119 -12.60 8.20 2.66
CA VAL A 119 -11.40 7.44 3.05
C VAL A 119 -10.83 7.94 4.37
N MET A 120 -10.28 7.01 5.14
CA MET A 120 -9.60 7.25 6.42
C MET A 120 -8.43 6.29 6.56
N GLY A 121 -7.21 6.76 6.29
CA GLY A 121 -6.02 5.91 6.28
C GLY A 121 -6.22 4.68 5.37
N PRO A 122 -6.11 3.44 5.88
CA PRO A 122 -6.33 2.26 5.08
C PRO A 122 -7.80 1.99 4.72
N ILE A 123 -8.78 2.76 5.19
CA ILE A 123 -10.19 2.35 5.15
C ILE A 123 -10.99 3.18 4.14
N ILE A 124 -11.82 2.50 3.35
CA ILE A 124 -12.79 3.06 2.43
C ILE A 124 -14.18 2.54 2.81
N VAL A 125 -15.13 3.44 3.04
CA VAL A 125 -16.53 3.04 3.29
C VAL A 125 -17.24 2.80 1.95
N LYS A 126 -17.76 1.59 1.73
CA LYS A 126 -18.48 1.21 0.51
C LYS A 126 -19.98 1.42 0.64
N SER A 127 -20.59 0.92 1.72
CA SER A 127 -22.01 1.06 1.97
C SER A 127 -22.30 1.19 3.45
N ILE A 128 -23.30 2.01 3.78
CA ILE A 128 -23.84 2.13 5.13
C ILE A 128 -25.27 1.63 5.07
N ASN A 129 -25.53 0.54 5.78
CA ASN A 129 -26.85 -0.06 5.95
C ASN A 129 -27.42 0.33 7.33
N HIS A 130 -28.63 -0.12 7.66
CA HIS A 130 -29.24 0.19 8.95
C HIS A 130 -28.37 -0.27 10.15
N ASP A 131 -27.76 -1.45 10.04
CA ASP A 131 -27.13 -2.14 11.18
C ASP A 131 -25.61 -2.33 11.01
N ASN A 132 -25.09 -2.12 9.80
CA ASN A 132 -23.71 -2.39 9.48
C ASN A 132 -23.13 -1.43 8.44
N VAL A 133 -21.81 -1.38 8.41
CA VAL A 133 -21.04 -0.70 7.37
C VAL A 133 -20.18 -1.73 6.68
N THR A 134 -20.27 -1.77 5.35
CA THR A 134 -19.32 -2.52 4.53
C THR A 134 -18.31 -1.57 3.92
N GLY A 135 -17.10 -2.07 3.76
CA GLY A 135 -16.03 -1.29 3.18
C GLY A 135 -14.85 -2.13 2.79
N ILE A 136 -13.79 -1.44 2.45
CA ILE A 136 -12.50 -2.02 2.13
C ILE A 136 -11.49 -1.45 3.11
N TYR A 137 -10.57 -2.28 3.56
CA TYR A 137 -9.39 -1.80 4.24
C TYR A 137 -8.13 -2.36 3.58
N PHE A 138 -7.05 -1.58 3.65
CA PHE A 138 -5.70 -2.00 3.29
C PHE A 138 -4.97 -2.37 4.57
N PRO A 139 -4.70 -3.67 4.82
CA PRO A 139 -3.97 -4.08 6.00
C PRO A 139 -2.56 -3.48 6.07
N GLY A 140 -2.01 -3.04 4.92
CA GLY A 140 -0.88 -2.14 4.79
C GLY A 140 0.24 -2.59 3.89
N PHE A 141 0.34 -3.90 3.65
CA PHE A 141 1.51 -4.50 3.01
C PHE A 141 1.22 -5.61 2.02
N ASP A 142 -0.03 -6.09 1.96
CA ASP A 142 -0.52 -6.71 0.74
C ASP A 142 -1.00 -5.62 -0.21
N ASN A 143 -0.67 -5.75 -1.50
CA ASN A 143 -1.25 -4.89 -2.54
C ASN A 143 -2.75 -5.21 -2.78
N TYR A 144 -3.38 -5.95 -1.86
CA TYR A 144 -4.74 -6.46 -2.00
C TYR A 144 -5.67 -5.76 -1.02
N ALA A 145 -6.76 -5.23 -1.56
CA ALA A 145 -7.89 -4.72 -0.80
C ALA A 145 -8.57 -5.87 -0.04
N HIS A 146 -8.80 -5.70 1.26
CA HIS A 146 -9.63 -6.61 2.05
C HIS A 146 -11.00 -6.00 2.29
N THR A 147 -12.05 -6.81 2.19
CA THR A 147 -13.39 -6.34 2.54
C THR A 147 -13.65 -6.50 4.04
N PHE A 148 -14.33 -5.53 4.65
CA PHE A 148 -14.89 -5.67 5.98
C PHE A 148 -16.41 -5.45 5.97
N SER A 149 -17.08 -6.02 6.96
CA SER A 149 -18.46 -5.73 7.32
C SER A 149 -18.52 -5.60 8.84
N LEU A 150 -18.74 -4.40 9.34
CA LEU A 150 -18.78 -4.09 10.77
C LEU A 150 -20.20 -3.75 11.20
N GLN A 151 -20.70 -4.40 12.25
CA GLN A 151 -21.87 -3.95 12.99
C GLN A 151 -21.49 -2.92 14.05
N VAL A 152 -22.46 -2.13 14.53
CA VAL A 152 -22.24 -1.17 15.61
C VAL A 152 -21.69 -1.89 16.85
N GLY A 153 -20.60 -1.37 17.42
CA GLY A 153 -19.87 -1.96 18.55
C GLY A 153 -18.82 -3.00 18.17
N GLN A 154 -18.83 -3.50 16.93
CA GLN A 154 -17.76 -4.38 16.44
C GLN A 154 -16.53 -3.58 16.04
N ASN A 155 -15.39 -4.27 16.07
CA ASN A 155 -14.12 -3.73 15.65
C ASN A 155 -13.38 -4.70 14.75
N PHE A 156 -12.47 -4.15 13.96
CA PHE A 156 -11.35 -4.89 13.40
C PHE A 156 -10.06 -4.15 13.70
N THR A 157 -8.95 -4.85 13.56
CA THR A 157 -7.63 -4.25 13.57
C THR A 157 -6.95 -4.60 12.25
N THR A 158 -6.27 -3.63 11.64
CA THR A 158 -5.27 -3.97 10.62
C THR A 158 -4.08 -4.66 11.30
N TRP A 159 -3.13 -5.21 10.56
CA TRP A 159 -2.01 -5.97 11.14
C TRP A 159 -1.37 -5.23 12.32
N TRP A 160 -1.23 -5.92 13.46
CA TRP A 160 -1.01 -5.29 14.77
C TRP A 160 0.21 -4.34 14.83
N CYS A 161 1.28 -4.66 14.08
CA CYS A 161 2.51 -3.88 14.08
C CYS A 161 2.41 -2.53 13.33
N GLN A 162 1.28 -2.33 12.66
CA GLN A 162 0.82 -1.10 12.03
C GLN A 162 -0.71 -0.95 12.18
N GLY A 163 -1.23 -1.50 13.28
CA GLY A 163 -2.65 -1.69 13.51
C GLY A 163 -3.36 -0.36 13.66
N VAL A 164 -4.35 -0.14 12.81
CA VAL A 164 -5.42 0.81 13.05
C VAL A 164 -6.56 -0.02 13.63
N PHE A 165 -6.83 0.17 14.91
CA PHE A 165 -8.02 -0.37 15.54
C PHE A 165 -9.18 0.51 15.15
N VAL A 166 -10.17 -0.08 14.48
CA VAL A 166 -11.36 0.61 14.03
C VAL A 166 -12.57 -0.06 14.61
N THR A 167 -13.31 0.71 15.41
CA THR A 167 -14.58 0.31 15.98
C THR A 167 -15.67 1.14 15.33
N LEU A 168 -16.74 0.51 14.84
CA LEU A 168 -17.92 1.25 14.40
C LEU A 168 -18.73 1.67 15.63
N GLU A 169 -18.75 2.95 15.97
CA GLU A 169 -19.44 3.46 17.16
C GLU A 169 -20.93 3.71 16.92
N LYS A 170 -21.27 4.29 15.76
CA LYS A 170 -22.63 4.71 15.47
C LYS A 170 -22.88 4.77 13.96
N ILE A 171 -24.12 4.47 13.56
CA ILE A 171 -24.67 4.82 12.26
C ILE A 171 -25.77 5.89 12.49
N SER A 172 -25.75 6.95 11.69
CA SER A 172 -26.78 8.00 11.70
C SER A 172 -27.08 8.41 10.26
N ASP A 173 -28.25 8.04 9.76
CA ASP A 173 -28.67 8.26 8.37
C ASP A 173 -27.67 7.66 7.37
N LYS A 174 -26.96 8.51 6.61
CA LYS A 174 -25.94 8.14 5.62
C LYS A 174 -24.51 8.30 6.15
N ASN A 175 -24.35 8.45 7.47
CA ASN A 175 -23.06 8.69 8.11
C ASN A 175 -22.73 7.54 9.06
N ALA A 176 -21.48 7.09 9.02
CA ALA A 176 -20.92 6.10 9.93
C ALA A 176 -19.81 6.76 10.75
N THR A 177 -19.90 6.64 12.06
CA THR A 177 -18.94 7.19 13.02
C THR A 177 -18.08 6.07 13.56
N PHE A 178 -16.76 6.21 13.40
CA PHE A 178 -15.75 5.24 13.78
C PHE A 178 -14.87 5.79 14.88
N PHE A 179 -14.57 4.97 15.88
CA PHE A 179 -13.48 5.18 16.80
C PHE A 179 -12.21 4.56 16.24
N VAL A 180 -11.16 5.37 16.15
CA VAL A 180 -9.89 4.96 15.58
C VAL A 180 -8.78 5.08 16.60
N LYS A 181 -8.01 4.01 16.78
CA LYS A 181 -6.81 3.99 17.62
C LYS A 181 -5.63 3.43 16.83
N ASN A 182 -4.59 4.25 16.71
CA ASN A 182 -3.32 3.88 16.11
C ASN A 182 -2.41 3.20 17.16
N THR A 183 -1.79 2.05 16.84
CA THR A 183 -0.82 1.36 17.73
C THR A 183 0.62 1.33 17.24
N TRP A 184 0.99 2.19 16.29
CA TRP A 184 2.28 2.16 15.60
C TRP A 184 3.48 2.27 16.55
N LYS A 185 3.38 3.10 17.59
CA LYS A 185 4.46 3.32 18.58
C LYS A 185 4.79 2.10 19.46
N SER A 186 3.92 1.09 19.54
CA SER A 186 4.16 -0.11 20.37
C SER A 186 4.86 -1.26 19.65
N CYS A 187 5.23 -1.07 18.38
CA CYS A 187 5.63 -2.16 17.52
C CYS A 187 7.15 -2.37 17.58
N PRO A 188 7.63 -3.62 17.61
CA PRO A 188 9.05 -3.89 17.51
C PRO A 188 9.55 -3.46 16.13
N ILE A 189 10.25 -2.33 16.04
CA ILE A 189 10.87 -1.89 14.80
C ILE A 189 12.26 -2.51 14.75
N CYS A 190 12.40 -3.65 14.10
CA CYS A 190 13.61 -4.46 14.21
C CYS A 190 13.73 -5.42 13.00
N LEU A 191 14.89 -6.05 12.88
CA LEU A 191 15.23 -7.08 11.91
C LEU A 191 14.75 -8.48 12.35
N SER A 192 14.65 -9.40 11.38
CA SER A 192 14.38 -10.82 11.66
C SER A 192 15.53 -11.51 12.39
N SER A 193 15.22 -12.60 13.10
CA SER A 193 16.13 -13.33 13.97
C SER A 193 17.31 -14.00 13.26
N ASN A 194 17.29 -14.12 11.94
CA ASN A 194 18.34 -14.72 11.12
C ASN A 194 19.12 -13.70 10.27
N THR A 195 18.94 -12.41 10.55
CA THR A 195 19.63 -11.35 9.82
C THR A 195 21.12 -11.37 10.15
N LEU A 196 21.94 -11.33 9.11
CA LEU A 196 23.39 -11.23 9.21
C LEU A 196 23.81 -9.76 9.12
N ILE A 197 24.59 -9.29 10.08
CA ILE A 197 25.12 -7.93 10.12
C ILE A 197 26.57 -7.95 9.68
N ASP A 198 26.93 -7.04 8.77
CA ASP A 198 28.30 -6.89 8.32
C ASP A 198 29.17 -6.30 9.44
N THR A 199 30.24 -7.02 9.81
CA THR A 199 31.28 -6.52 10.72
C THR A 199 32.66 -6.59 10.09
N PRO A 200 33.67 -5.90 10.64
CA PRO A 200 35.06 -6.04 10.21
C PRO A 200 35.62 -7.46 10.30
N HIS A 201 34.99 -8.35 11.08
CA HIS A 201 35.40 -9.75 11.25
C HIS A 201 34.53 -10.74 10.46
N GLY A 202 33.74 -10.22 9.51
CA GLY A 202 32.78 -10.99 8.74
C GLY A 202 31.35 -10.80 9.23
N ASN A 203 30.44 -11.59 8.68
CA ASN A 203 29.02 -11.45 8.98
C ASN A 203 28.68 -12.16 10.29
N HIS A 204 27.91 -11.50 11.15
CA HIS A 204 27.44 -12.05 12.43
C HIS A 204 25.92 -12.08 12.49
N ASP A 205 25.34 -13.12 13.08
CA ASP A 205 23.91 -13.17 13.36
C ASP A 205 23.55 -12.04 14.34
N VAL A 206 22.51 -11.26 14.02
CA VAL A 206 22.05 -10.12 14.81
C VAL A 206 21.77 -10.48 16.28
N LYS A 207 21.40 -11.74 16.57
CA LYS A 207 21.16 -12.25 17.94
C LYS A 207 22.42 -12.30 18.80
N GLU A 208 23.59 -12.41 18.17
CA GLU A 208 24.87 -12.62 18.83
C GLU A 208 25.58 -11.30 19.13
N LEU A 209 25.14 -10.21 18.50
CA LEU A 209 25.72 -8.89 18.65
C LEU A 209 25.51 -8.31 20.05
N LYS A 210 26.56 -7.65 20.54
CA LYS A 210 26.62 -7.03 21.86
C LYS A 210 27.21 -5.64 21.76
N VAL A 211 26.83 -4.78 22.70
CA VAL A 211 27.48 -3.48 22.89
C VAL A 211 29.00 -3.67 23.02
N GLY A 212 29.76 -2.83 22.31
CA GLY A 212 31.22 -2.87 22.22
C GLY A 212 31.76 -3.70 21.06
N MET A 213 30.96 -4.54 20.39
CA MET A 213 31.41 -5.26 19.20
C MET A 213 31.60 -4.30 18.02
N PRO A 214 32.58 -4.55 17.13
CA PRO A 214 32.78 -3.75 15.95
C PRO A 214 31.69 -4.04 14.90
N VAL A 215 31.31 -3.02 14.13
CA VAL A 215 30.32 -3.11 13.05
C VAL A 215 30.68 -2.14 11.94
N TRP A 216 30.33 -2.48 10.70
CA TRP A 216 30.44 -1.53 9.60
C TRP A 216 29.28 -0.53 9.60
N THR A 217 29.59 0.76 9.44
CA THR A 217 28.63 1.86 9.34
C THR A 217 29.06 2.84 8.24
N LEU A 218 28.28 3.91 8.03
CA LEU A 218 28.64 5.02 7.16
C LEU A 218 29.02 6.27 7.96
N ASP A 219 30.08 6.94 7.52
CA ASP A 219 30.39 8.30 7.94
C ASP A 219 29.40 9.31 7.30
N LYS A 220 29.51 10.59 7.68
CA LYS A 220 28.65 11.67 7.12
C LYS A 220 28.88 11.93 5.63
N SER A 221 29.98 11.46 5.08
CA SER A 221 30.36 11.63 3.67
C SER A 221 29.92 10.44 2.80
N GLY A 222 29.33 9.40 3.40
CA GLY A 222 28.92 8.19 2.72
C GLY A 222 30.01 7.13 2.55
N HIS A 223 31.14 7.24 3.27
CA HIS A 223 32.18 6.22 3.28
C HIS A 223 31.94 5.16 4.34
N LYS A 224 32.24 3.90 4.00
CA LYS A 224 32.19 2.78 4.93
C LYS A 224 33.30 2.91 5.97
N GLU A 225 32.92 2.88 7.25
CA GLU A 225 33.84 2.97 8.39
C GLU A 225 33.52 1.93 9.46
N SER A 226 34.53 1.53 10.25
CA SER A 226 34.34 0.64 11.39
C SER A 226 33.97 1.46 12.63
N ALA A 227 32.85 1.12 13.25
CA ALA A 227 32.37 1.69 14.49
C ALA A 227 32.15 0.60 15.55
N ILE A 228 31.76 0.98 16.77
CA ILE A 228 31.33 0.02 17.79
C ILE A 228 29.81 0.07 17.96
N ILE A 229 29.20 -1.04 18.32
CA ILE A 229 27.79 -1.09 18.71
C ILE A 229 27.64 -0.42 20.07
N VAL A 230 26.83 0.62 20.18
CA VAL A 230 26.56 1.34 21.44
C VAL A 230 25.26 0.91 22.10
N LYS A 231 24.29 0.39 21.33
CA LYS A 231 23.04 -0.16 21.84
C LYS A 231 22.63 -1.39 21.03
N THR A 232 21.96 -2.32 21.69
CA THR A 232 21.25 -3.42 21.05
C THR A 232 19.81 -3.43 21.55
N ALA A 233 18.89 -3.91 20.71
CA ALA A 233 17.50 -4.12 21.07
C ALA A 233 17.10 -5.56 20.78
N LYS A 234 16.26 -6.09 21.68
CA LYS A 234 15.56 -7.36 21.51
C LYS A 234 14.12 -7.13 21.92
N LYS A 235 13.19 -7.24 20.98
CA LYS A 235 11.77 -6.97 21.22
C LYS A 235 10.94 -8.21 20.95
N MET A 236 10.04 -8.50 21.88
CA MET A 236 9.12 -9.63 21.76
C MET A 236 8.15 -9.40 20.62
N VAL A 237 7.90 -10.45 19.86
CA VAL A 237 6.97 -10.50 18.73
C VAL A 237 5.68 -11.14 19.24
N PRO A 238 4.55 -10.43 19.23
CA PRO A 238 3.25 -11.02 19.48
C PRO A 238 2.86 -12.04 18.41
N ALA A 239 1.94 -12.93 18.78
CA ALA A 239 1.39 -13.90 17.84
C ALA A 239 0.82 -13.22 16.58
N ASN A 240 0.92 -13.90 15.44
CA ASN A 240 0.42 -13.44 14.13
C ASN A 240 1.06 -12.13 13.64
N SER A 241 2.33 -11.89 13.99
CA SER A 241 3.12 -10.81 13.42
C SER A 241 3.53 -11.12 11.99
N ALA A 242 3.71 -10.07 11.19
CA ALA A 242 4.23 -10.18 9.83
C ALA A 242 5.40 -9.20 9.63
N MET A 243 6.29 -9.54 8.70
CA MET A 243 7.46 -8.75 8.33
C MET A 243 7.54 -8.60 6.82
N ILE A 244 8.12 -7.49 6.37
CA ILE A 244 8.34 -7.23 4.96
C ILE A 244 9.66 -7.86 4.51
N GLN A 245 9.58 -8.70 3.48
CA GLN A 245 10.73 -9.20 2.74
C GLN A 245 10.94 -8.34 1.50
N ILE A 246 12.06 -7.64 1.47
CA ILE A 246 12.55 -6.97 0.27
C ILE A 246 13.56 -7.89 -0.40
N THR A 247 13.39 -8.12 -1.71
CA THR A 247 14.39 -8.78 -2.55
C THR A 247 14.84 -7.80 -3.62
N LEU A 248 16.14 -7.54 -3.69
CA LEU A 248 16.76 -6.69 -4.69
C LEU A 248 17.11 -7.51 -5.94
N ASP A 249 17.28 -6.83 -7.08
CA ASP A 249 17.59 -7.46 -8.36
C ASP A 249 18.95 -8.18 -8.35
N ASP A 250 19.90 -7.71 -7.54
CA ASP A 250 21.20 -8.35 -7.30
C ASP A 250 21.13 -9.59 -6.38
N GLY A 251 19.94 -9.94 -5.90
CA GLY A 251 19.69 -11.13 -5.10
C GLY A 251 19.78 -10.94 -3.59
N ARG A 252 20.19 -9.77 -3.09
CA ARG A 252 20.15 -9.45 -1.66
C ARG A 252 18.72 -9.45 -1.13
N LYS A 253 18.54 -9.89 0.11
CA LYS A 253 17.23 -10.06 0.75
C LYS A 253 17.26 -9.60 2.20
N LEU A 254 16.28 -8.80 2.59
CA LEU A 254 16.10 -8.36 3.97
C LEU A 254 14.66 -8.61 4.43
N LEU A 255 14.51 -9.30 5.56
CA LEU A 255 13.25 -9.48 6.26
C LEU A 255 13.29 -8.63 7.53
N ALA A 256 12.40 -7.65 7.62
CA ALA A 256 12.39 -6.72 8.75
C ALA A 256 10.98 -6.19 9.03
N SER A 257 10.84 -5.48 10.14
CA SER A 257 9.60 -4.76 10.44
C SER A 257 9.38 -3.67 9.40
N PRO A 258 8.13 -3.47 8.91
CA PRO A 258 7.89 -2.49 7.87
C PRO A 258 8.23 -1.04 8.23
N ALA A 259 8.18 -0.69 9.52
CA ALA A 259 8.55 0.65 9.99
C ALA A 259 10.07 0.85 10.15
N HIS A 260 10.90 -0.12 9.77
CA HIS A 260 12.36 0.01 9.88
C HIS A 260 12.87 1.00 8.82
N PRO A 261 13.70 1.98 9.18
CA PRO A 261 14.08 3.05 8.28
C PRO A 261 15.12 2.58 7.26
N THR A 262 14.99 3.10 6.05
CA THR A 262 16.04 3.07 5.03
C THR A 262 16.97 4.27 5.20
N THR A 263 18.04 4.32 4.42
CA THR A 263 18.98 5.45 4.47
C THR A 263 18.53 6.70 3.72
N ASP A 264 17.46 6.63 2.93
CA ASP A 264 16.93 7.77 2.16
C ASP A 264 15.74 8.45 2.83
N GLY A 265 15.42 8.05 4.07
CA GLY A 265 14.34 8.62 4.88
C GLY A 265 13.00 7.91 4.74
N ARG A 266 12.85 7.00 3.77
CA ARG A 266 11.67 6.12 3.68
C ARG A 266 11.71 5.01 4.71
N LEU A 267 10.57 4.42 5.00
CA LEU A 267 10.45 3.15 5.73
C LEU A 267 10.49 1.96 4.77
N LEU A 268 10.96 0.80 5.21
CA LEU A 268 10.96 -0.41 4.37
C LEU A 268 9.55 -0.76 3.85
N GLY A 269 8.53 -0.47 4.64
CA GLY A 269 7.11 -0.62 4.28
C GLY A 269 6.62 0.32 3.19
N GLU A 270 7.36 1.37 2.85
CA GLU A 270 7.02 2.31 1.78
C GLU A 270 7.65 1.90 0.44
N ILE A 271 8.56 0.93 0.47
CA ILE A 271 9.29 0.46 -0.72
C ILE A 271 8.35 -0.32 -1.65
N SER A 272 8.45 0.01 -2.94
CA SER A 272 7.71 -0.60 -4.04
C SER A 272 8.66 -1.28 -5.03
N VAL A 273 8.14 -2.23 -5.82
CA VAL A 273 8.91 -2.87 -6.91
C VAL A 273 9.35 -1.81 -7.91
N GLY A 274 10.61 -1.84 -8.30
CA GLY A 274 11.24 -0.85 -9.18
C GLY A 274 11.95 0.30 -8.44
N ASP A 275 11.66 0.53 -7.16
CA ASP A 275 12.41 1.51 -6.35
C ASP A 275 13.88 1.12 -6.23
N ILE A 276 14.77 2.10 -6.06
CA ILE A 276 16.16 1.84 -5.73
C ILE A 276 16.31 1.76 -4.20
N LEU A 277 16.94 0.69 -3.71
CA LEU A 277 17.35 0.53 -2.32
C LEU A 277 18.81 0.07 -2.28
N ASP A 278 19.66 0.80 -1.56
CA ASP A 278 21.10 0.55 -1.46
C ASP A 278 21.75 0.26 -2.83
N GLY A 279 21.46 1.14 -3.80
CA GLY A 279 22.02 1.11 -5.15
C GLY A 279 21.42 0.08 -6.11
N SER A 280 20.42 -0.71 -5.70
CA SER A 280 19.85 -1.80 -6.51
C SER A 280 18.33 -1.68 -6.66
N PRO A 281 17.76 -1.99 -7.84
CA PRO A 281 16.31 -2.02 -8.01
C PRO A 281 15.66 -3.11 -7.14
N VAL A 282 14.51 -2.78 -6.58
CA VAL A 282 13.69 -3.72 -5.82
C VAL A 282 12.94 -4.61 -6.79
N LYS A 283 13.28 -5.89 -6.78
CA LYS A 283 12.66 -6.92 -7.63
C LYS A 283 11.30 -7.37 -7.10
N ARG A 284 11.20 -7.49 -5.78
CA ARG A 284 10.07 -8.10 -5.10
C ARG A 284 9.92 -7.58 -3.69
N VAL A 285 8.66 -7.36 -3.31
CA VAL A 285 8.24 -6.97 -1.97
C VAL A 285 7.16 -7.95 -1.54
N GLU A 286 7.39 -8.66 -0.45
CA GLU A 286 6.48 -9.68 0.08
C GLU A 286 6.25 -9.45 1.57
N LEU A 287 5.02 -9.69 2.04
CA LEU A 287 4.72 -9.73 3.46
C LEU A 287 4.69 -11.20 3.90
N LEU A 288 5.53 -11.55 4.88
CA LEU A 288 5.61 -12.90 5.40
C LEU A 288 5.17 -12.94 6.86
N SER A 289 4.39 -13.96 7.22
CA SER A 289 4.15 -14.31 8.62
C SER A 289 5.48 -14.56 9.31
N TYR A 290 5.67 -13.92 10.46
CA TYR A 290 6.88 -14.01 11.24
C TYR A 290 6.61 -14.80 12.52
N ASN A 291 7.13 -16.03 12.56
CA ASN A 291 6.82 -17.01 13.60
C ASN A 291 7.89 -17.08 14.71
N GLU A 292 8.86 -16.19 14.67
CA GLU A 292 9.92 -16.12 15.67
C GLU A 292 9.50 -15.24 16.85
N ASN A 293 9.97 -15.57 18.05
CA ASN A 293 9.53 -14.89 19.28
C ASN A 293 10.10 -13.48 19.45
N TYR A 294 11.17 -13.14 18.74
CA TYR A 294 11.90 -11.89 18.92
C TYR A 294 12.40 -11.30 17.62
N THR A 295 12.66 -10.00 17.68
CA THR A 295 13.30 -9.20 16.65
C THR A 295 14.41 -8.37 17.26
N TYR A 296 15.35 -7.95 16.43
CA TYR A 296 16.62 -7.40 16.88
C TYR A 296 16.99 -6.13 16.13
N ASP A 297 17.69 -5.22 16.79
CA ASP A 297 18.25 -4.02 16.17
C ASP A 297 19.54 -3.62 16.89
N ILE A 298 20.38 -2.84 16.23
CA ILE A 298 21.64 -2.33 16.76
C ILE A 298 21.79 -0.84 16.47
N LEU A 299 22.56 -0.14 17.29
CA LEU A 299 23.00 1.22 17.03
C LEU A 299 24.52 1.27 16.94
N PRO A 300 25.10 1.55 15.77
CA PRO A 300 26.51 1.90 15.66
C PRO A 300 26.83 3.25 16.32
N SER A 301 28.05 3.43 16.81
CA SER A 301 28.56 4.71 17.35
C SER A 301 28.77 5.79 16.29
N GLY A 302 28.68 5.42 15.01
CA GLY A 302 28.87 6.31 13.87
C GLY A 302 27.79 7.40 13.78
N PRO A 303 28.06 8.50 13.07
CA PRO A 303 27.21 9.68 13.07
C PRO A 303 25.87 9.49 12.31
N THR A 304 25.73 8.42 11.54
CA THR A 304 24.53 8.14 10.72
C THR A 304 23.56 7.16 11.39
N GLY A 305 24.05 6.33 12.31
CA GLY A 305 23.27 5.21 12.84
C GLY A 305 22.97 4.11 11.81
N PHE A 306 23.62 4.12 10.64
CA PHE A 306 23.37 3.15 9.58
C PHE A 306 24.24 1.90 9.71
N TYR A 307 23.76 0.76 9.26
CA TYR A 307 24.52 -0.49 9.23
C TYR A 307 24.01 -1.40 8.11
N TRP A 308 24.82 -2.39 7.72
CA TRP A 308 24.41 -3.36 6.70
C TRP A 308 23.76 -4.59 7.35
N ALA A 309 22.57 -4.91 6.87
CA ALA A 309 21.78 -6.08 7.22
C ALA A 309 21.56 -6.94 5.98
N ASN A 310 22.08 -8.17 5.98
CA ASN A 310 22.18 -9.05 4.81
C ASN A 310 22.79 -8.33 3.59
N GLY A 311 23.78 -7.47 3.83
CA GLY A 311 24.41 -6.66 2.80
C GLY A 311 23.54 -5.53 2.24
N ILE A 312 22.41 -5.18 2.85
CA ILE A 312 21.58 -4.02 2.52
C ILE A 312 21.75 -2.96 3.59
N LEU A 313 22.15 -1.74 3.22
CA LEU A 313 22.30 -0.64 4.13
C LEU A 313 20.95 -0.11 4.62
N VAL A 314 20.75 -0.07 5.94
CA VAL A 314 19.53 0.40 6.61
C VAL A 314 19.87 1.28 7.82
N GLY A 315 18.87 2.00 8.33
CA GLY A 315 19.02 2.83 9.52
C GLY A 315 18.65 2.10 10.81
N SER A 316 19.33 2.44 11.91
CA SER A 316 18.90 2.02 13.24
C SER A 316 17.58 2.68 13.63
N THR A 317 16.79 1.97 14.43
CA THR A 317 15.58 2.48 15.08
C THR A 317 15.85 2.99 16.49
N LEU A 318 17.09 2.84 16.95
CA LEU A 318 17.53 3.21 18.28
C LEU A 318 18.11 4.62 18.26
N ASN A 319 17.73 5.43 19.25
CA ASN A 319 18.31 6.75 19.54
C ASN A 319 19.15 6.63 20.80
#